data_AF-A0A7W3PLS4-F1
#
_entry.id   AF-A0A7W3PLS4-F1
#
_cell.length_a   1.000
_cell.length_b   1.000
_cell.length_c   1.000
_cell.angle_alpha   90.00
_cell.angle_beta   90.00
_cell.angle_gamma   90.00
#
_symmetry.space_group_name_H-M   'P 1'
#
loop_
_entity.id
_entity.type
_entity.pdbx_description
1 polymer ?
#
loop_
_entity_poly.entity_id
_entity_poly.type
_entity_poly.pdbx_seq_one_letter_code
_entity_poly.pdbx_strand_id
1 'polypeptide(L)'
;MTRRPARSQLIRGPSGIGKTTIAAHAARALSERGLRVVPIVGLAELTHVPLAALAPLLATAPASEKRIDLRAQSLVTLIGAAPNEYILVVDDAPLLDDISASTLYQLIRVFGVAAVMTARDEHKIHGPLERLHHENLLDVIDVPPLSAVEVEEIVERYLDRPLQPDMGATLQRHVEGNPLYLREIVFEAQHAGRVLAKDFGVVIEPTSLPRYWLDNVRTRIIDLHPAARQLAQLLSVSQPWPASLALSMGADALDELRRRAVVSIAPDERQLVRLAHPFFTEAIAGDMSTTVHKETVRRAAAALRSTGVDSDRFTAAHLLLGEPETDVRELEWAASFARDARDAAAGLRLARAARYRGGDFTTDFILAVAAPAVGDVTEAEEGFASSMLAAPSDEDRALVLLRWGQHEAYRMRRPELAISRSRDLANNAQPSRALCNGERDRAARTHQVAIDGRRASESRRTER
;
A
#
# COMPACT_ATOMS: atom_id res chain seq x y z
N MET A 1 2.58 -21.28 -24.56
CA MET A 1 4.06 -21.41 -24.55
C MET A 1 4.60 -20.41 -23.55
N THR A 2 5.02 -20.85 -22.36
CA THR A 2 5.67 -19.97 -21.38
C THR A 2 7.05 -19.58 -21.89
N ARG A 3 7.27 -18.28 -22.09
CA ARG A 3 8.55 -17.73 -22.53
C ARG A 3 9.62 -18.13 -21.50
N ARG A 4 10.77 -18.65 -21.95
CA ARG A 4 11.91 -18.84 -21.04
C ARG A 4 12.32 -17.46 -20.50
N PRO A 5 12.49 -17.30 -19.18
CA PRO A 5 12.93 -16.03 -18.61
C PRO A 5 14.32 -15.66 -19.15
N ALA A 6 14.59 -14.37 -19.24
CA ALA A 6 15.88 -13.86 -19.64
C ALA A 6 16.98 -14.37 -18.69
N ARG A 7 18.19 -14.53 -19.21
CA ARG A 7 19.35 -14.95 -18.40
C ARG A 7 19.74 -13.92 -17.35
N SER A 8 19.33 -12.66 -17.53
CA SER A 8 19.60 -11.58 -16.61
C SER A 8 18.31 -11.02 -16.01
N GLN A 9 18.36 -10.68 -14.73
CA GLN A 9 17.23 -10.27 -13.91
C GLN A 9 17.55 -8.95 -13.20
N LEU A 10 16.66 -7.97 -13.27
CA LEU A 10 16.74 -6.71 -12.54
C LEU A 10 15.68 -6.70 -11.44
N ILE A 11 16.13 -6.73 -10.19
CA ILE A 11 15.30 -6.64 -8.99
C ILE A 11 15.06 -5.15 -8.71
N ARG A 12 13.81 -4.71 -8.84
CA ARG A 12 13.38 -3.33 -8.68
C ARG A 12 12.49 -3.16 -7.45
N GLY A 13 12.52 -1.98 -6.85
CA GLY A 13 11.62 -1.60 -5.75
C GLY A 13 12.19 -0.48 -4.88
N PRO A 14 11.47 -0.06 -3.83
CA PRO A 14 11.85 1.07 -3.02
C PRO A 14 13.09 0.80 -2.17
N SER A 15 13.71 1.86 -1.63
CA SER A 15 14.83 1.72 -0.69
C SER A 15 14.43 0.87 0.53
N GLY A 16 15.35 0.03 1.00
CA GLY A 16 15.11 -0.83 2.18
C GLY A 16 14.22 -2.06 1.95
N ILE A 17 13.63 -2.24 0.75
CA ILE A 17 12.73 -3.38 0.44
C ILE A 17 13.45 -4.75 0.39
N GLY A 18 14.78 -4.79 0.55
CA GLY A 18 15.55 -6.02 0.59
C GLY A 18 16.15 -6.49 -0.74
N LYS A 19 16.18 -5.64 -1.78
CA LYS A 19 16.76 -6.00 -3.11
C LYS A 19 18.16 -6.58 -3.03
N THR A 20 19.07 -5.90 -2.32
CA THR A 20 20.46 -6.35 -2.12
C THR A 20 20.52 -7.67 -1.35
N THR A 21 19.63 -7.87 -0.38
CA THR A 21 19.50 -9.14 0.36
C THR A 21 19.05 -10.28 -0.54
N ILE A 22 18.05 -10.05 -1.40
CA ILE A 22 17.57 -11.03 -2.38
C ILE A 22 18.68 -11.34 -3.39
N ALA A 23 19.36 -10.33 -3.92
CA ALA A 23 20.47 -10.49 -4.86
C ALA A 23 21.62 -11.29 -4.24
N ALA A 24 21.99 -10.99 -2.99
CA ALA A 24 23.01 -11.74 -2.25
C ALA A 24 22.61 -13.20 -2.00
N HIS A 25 21.34 -13.45 -1.67
CA HIS A 25 20.84 -14.82 -1.49
C HIS A 25 20.89 -15.61 -2.80
N ALA A 26 20.47 -15.01 -3.92
CA ALA A 26 20.57 -15.60 -5.25
C ALA A 26 22.03 -15.86 -5.63
N ALA A 27 22.93 -14.92 -5.38
CA ALA A 27 24.36 -15.05 -5.63
C ALA A 27 24.97 -16.23 -4.85
N ARG A 28 24.60 -16.38 -3.57
CA ARG A 28 25.05 -17.51 -2.74
C ARG A 28 24.59 -18.85 -3.31
N ALA A 29 23.30 -18.96 -3.66
CA ALA A 29 22.75 -20.19 -4.24
C ALA A 29 23.40 -20.55 -5.60
N LEU A 30 23.79 -19.56 -6.41
CA LEU A 30 24.50 -19.78 -7.67
C LEU A 30 25.97 -20.16 -7.45
N SER A 31 26.61 -19.58 -6.43
CA SER A 31 27.97 -19.96 -6.01
C SER A 31 28.04 -21.42 -5.54
N GLU A 32 27.06 -21.86 -4.74
CA GLU A 32 26.92 -23.26 -4.31
C GLU A 32 26.72 -24.23 -5.49
N ARG A 33 26.24 -23.74 -6.64
CA ARG A 33 26.12 -24.49 -7.89
C ARG A 33 27.37 -24.44 -8.76
N GLY A 34 28.45 -23.82 -8.29
CA GLY A 34 29.75 -23.77 -8.95
C GLY A 34 30.01 -22.53 -9.82
N LEU A 35 29.12 -21.53 -9.82
CA LEU A 35 29.36 -20.28 -10.55
C LEU A 35 30.24 -19.33 -9.73
N ARG A 36 31.18 -18.65 -10.38
CA ARG A 36 31.98 -17.58 -9.81
C ARG A 36 31.17 -16.28 -9.81
N VAL A 37 30.91 -15.76 -8.62
CA VAL A 37 30.21 -14.49 -8.43
C VAL A 37 31.16 -13.33 -8.68
N VAL A 38 30.75 -12.40 -9.55
CA VAL A 38 31.47 -11.16 -9.87
C VAL A 38 30.65 -9.99 -9.32
N PRO A 39 30.98 -9.46 -8.13
CA PRO A 39 30.26 -8.34 -7.55
C PRO A 39 30.65 -7.02 -8.21
N ILE A 40 29.66 -6.19 -8.50
CA ILE A 40 29.78 -4.85 -9.09
C ILE A 40 28.83 -3.93 -8.32
N VAL A 41 29.28 -2.73 -7.94
CA VAL A 41 28.45 -1.77 -7.18
C VAL A 41 28.45 -0.44 -7.90
N GLY A 42 27.25 0.03 -8.26
CA GLY A 42 27.02 1.38 -8.74
C GLY A 42 26.99 2.38 -7.58
N LEU A 43 27.73 3.48 -7.72
CA LEU A 43 27.80 4.54 -6.72
C LEU A 43 27.46 5.87 -7.40
N ALA A 44 26.50 6.61 -6.82
CA ALA A 44 26.00 7.84 -7.41
C ALA A 44 27.12 8.87 -7.64
N GLU A 45 28.04 8.95 -6.69
CA GLU A 45 29.20 9.86 -6.69
C GLU A 45 30.23 9.53 -7.78
N LEU A 46 30.22 8.29 -8.29
CA LEU A 46 31.20 7.79 -9.25
C LEU A 46 30.62 7.55 -10.65
N THR A 47 29.37 7.96 -10.90
CA THR A 47 28.72 7.88 -12.22
C THR A 47 29.50 8.57 -13.35
N HIS A 48 30.32 9.57 -13.01
CA HIS A 48 31.19 10.29 -13.96
C HIS A 48 32.62 9.74 -14.05
N VAL A 49 32.97 8.73 -13.25
CA VAL A 49 34.32 8.17 -13.18
C VAL A 49 34.36 6.87 -14.01
N PRO A 50 35.06 6.85 -15.15
CA PRO A 50 35.16 5.68 -16.02
C PRO A 50 35.58 4.41 -15.27
N LEU A 51 34.82 3.33 -15.45
CA LEU A 51 35.09 2.00 -14.90
C LEU A 51 35.14 1.94 -13.36
N ALA A 52 34.60 2.92 -12.65
CA ALA A 52 34.69 2.98 -11.19
C ALA A 52 34.09 1.74 -10.52
N ALA A 53 32.93 1.29 -11.01
CA ALA A 53 32.24 0.10 -10.49
C ALA A 53 33.01 -1.22 -10.75
N LEU A 54 33.90 -1.23 -11.76
CA LEU A 54 34.71 -2.38 -12.15
C LEU A 54 36.14 -2.31 -11.60
N ALA A 55 36.53 -1.19 -10.97
CA ALA A 55 37.88 -0.97 -10.47
C ALA A 55 38.41 -2.10 -9.55
N PRO A 56 37.61 -2.69 -8.63
CA PRO A 56 38.06 -3.82 -7.81
C PRO A 56 38.46 -5.05 -8.64
N LEU A 57 37.74 -5.33 -9.72
CA LEU A 57 38.03 -6.45 -10.62
C LEU A 57 39.30 -6.18 -11.43
N LEU A 58 39.47 -4.94 -11.89
CA LEU A 58 40.65 -4.51 -12.63
C LEU A 58 41.93 -4.51 -11.78
N ALA A 59 41.83 -4.29 -10.47
CA ALA A 59 42.97 -4.33 -9.55
C ALA A 59 43.55 -5.75 -9.38
N THR A 60 42.76 -6.79 -9.64
CA THR A 60 43.20 -8.20 -9.56
C THR A 60 43.84 -8.71 -10.86
N ALA A 61 43.72 -7.95 -11.96
CA ALA A 61 44.37 -8.26 -13.22
C ALA A 61 45.83 -7.74 -13.23
N PRO A 62 46.78 -8.43 -13.88
CA PRO A 62 48.17 -7.97 -13.97
C PRO A 62 48.22 -6.55 -14.58
N ALA A 63 48.89 -5.63 -13.88
CA ALA A 63 48.86 -4.19 -14.14
C ALA A 63 49.64 -3.71 -15.40
N SER A 64 49.73 -4.54 -16.45
CA SER A 64 50.55 -4.25 -17.63
C SER A 64 50.00 -3.13 -18.53
N GLU A 65 48.71 -2.79 -18.41
CA GLU A 65 48.04 -1.83 -19.32
C GLU A 65 47.62 -0.55 -18.59
N LYS A 66 48.03 0.62 -19.10
CA LYS A 66 47.65 1.95 -18.56
C LYS A 66 46.37 2.53 -19.19
N ARG A 67 45.89 1.92 -20.28
CA ARG A 67 44.74 2.40 -21.06
C ARG A 67 43.42 1.78 -20.55
N ILE A 68 42.45 2.63 -20.25
CA ILE A 68 41.14 2.28 -19.68
C ILE A 68 40.35 1.36 -20.62
N ASP A 69 40.38 1.62 -21.92
CA ASP A 69 39.68 0.85 -22.94
C ASP A 69 40.22 -0.58 -23.09
N LEU A 70 41.55 -0.77 -23.00
CA LEU A 70 42.17 -2.10 -23.05
C LEU A 70 41.84 -2.90 -21.78
N ARG A 71 41.81 -2.25 -20.61
CA ARG A 71 41.41 -2.89 -19.35
C ARG A 71 39.98 -3.42 -19.38
N ALA A 72 39.04 -2.62 -19.90
CA ALA A 72 37.66 -3.06 -20.07
C ALA A 72 37.56 -4.26 -21.03
N GLN A 73 38.25 -4.21 -22.17
CA GLN A 73 38.29 -5.32 -23.14
C GLN A 73 38.89 -6.60 -22.57
N SER A 74 39.97 -6.50 -21.78
CA SER A 74 40.59 -7.64 -21.11
C SER A 74 39.63 -8.31 -20.12
N LEU A 75 38.89 -7.52 -19.33
CA LEU A 75 37.86 -8.02 -18.42
C LEU A 75 36.71 -8.71 -19.19
N VAL A 76 36.24 -8.10 -20.28
CA VAL A 76 35.22 -8.67 -21.15
C VAL A 76 35.67 -10.00 -21.74
N THR A 77 36.91 -10.08 -22.21
CA THR A 77 37.47 -11.29 -22.82
C THR A 77 37.62 -12.40 -21.79
N LEU A 78 38.12 -12.08 -20.59
CA LEU A 78 38.31 -13.05 -19.51
C LEU A 78 36.98 -13.69 -19.09
N ILE A 79 35.96 -12.88 -18.80
CA ILE A 79 34.66 -13.37 -18.35
C ILE A 79 33.90 -14.01 -19.52
N GLY A 80 33.97 -13.37 -20.70
CA GLY A 80 33.28 -13.82 -21.91
C GLY A 80 33.81 -15.12 -22.50
N ALA A 81 35.04 -15.53 -22.18
CA ALA A 81 35.58 -16.84 -22.58
C ALA A 81 34.89 -18.03 -21.89
N ALA A 82 34.29 -17.82 -20.72
CA ALA A 82 33.62 -18.87 -19.94
C ALA A 82 32.27 -18.39 -19.37
N PRO A 83 31.28 -18.02 -20.22
CA PRO A 83 30.10 -17.29 -19.78
C PRO A 83 29.15 -18.09 -18.87
N ASN A 84 29.28 -19.42 -18.86
CA ASN A 84 28.50 -20.29 -17.95
C ASN A 84 29.22 -20.55 -16.61
N GLU A 85 30.46 -20.07 -16.43
CA GLU A 85 31.20 -20.15 -15.17
C GLU A 85 31.00 -18.93 -14.28
N TYR A 86 30.45 -17.82 -14.82
CA TYR A 86 30.33 -16.54 -14.11
C TYR A 86 28.87 -16.09 -13.96
N ILE A 87 28.60 -15.41 -12.85
CA ILE A 87 27.37 -14.63 -12.64
C ILE A 87 27.77 -13.22 -12.20
N LEU A 88 27.25 -12.21 -12.89
CA LEU A 88 27.44 -10.82 -12.49
C LEU A 88 26.40 -10.46 -11.44
N VAL A 89 26.81 -9.83 -10.33
CA VAL A 89 25.89 -9.32 -9.31
C VAL A 89 26.11 -7.83 -9.20
N VAL A 90 25.18 -7.06 -9.75
CA VAL A 90 25.28 -5.60 -9.88
C VAL A 90 24.33 -4.92 -8.90
N ASP A 91 24.87 -4.29 -7.86
CA ASP A 91 24.06 -3.50 -6.92
C ASP A 91 23.91 -2.06 -7.43
N ASP A 92 22.70 -1.53 -7.40
CA ASP A 92 22.30 -0.22 -7.93
C ASP A 92 22.78 0.01 -9.38
N ALA A 93 22.45 -0.93 -10.28
CA ALA A 93 22.89 -0.93 -11.68
C ALA A 93 22.62 0.37 -12.47
N PRO A 94 21.52 1.12 -12.25
CA PRO A 94 21.33 2.43 -12.89
C PRO A 94 22.39 3.49 -12.53
N LEU A 95 23.19 3.27 -11.48
CA LEU A 95 24.27 4.16 -11.05
C LEU A 95 25.65 3.77 -11.61
N LEU A 96 25.70 2.86 -12.58
CA LEU A 96 26.94 2.57 -13.30
C LEU A 96 27.34 3.75 -14.19
N ASP A 97 28.64 4.02 -14.29
CA ASP A 97 29.17 4.91 -15.32
C ASP A 97 28.95 4.33 -16.73
N ASP A 98 28.91 5.20 -17.74
CA ASP A 98 28.58 4.82 -19.13
C ASP A 98 29.45 3.68 -19.67
N ILE A 99 30.73 3.63 -19.29
CA ILE A 99 31.68 2.62 -19.76
C ILE A 99 31.44 1.30 -19.02
N SER A 100 31.23 1.33 -17.70
CA SER A 100 30.84 0.13 -16.94
C SER A 100 29.51 -0.45 -17.42
N ALA A 101 28.50 0.39 -17.67
CA ALA A 101 27.20 -0.03 -18.20
C ALA A 101 27.33 -0.64 -19.61
N SER A 102 28.17 -0.07 -20.47
CA SER A 102 28.45 -0.61 -21.81
C SER A 102 29.19 -1.96 -21.74
N THR A 103 30.13 -2.09 -20.80
CA THR A 103 30.87 -3.34 -20.55
C THR A 103 29.91 -4.45 -20.10
N LEU A 104 29.01 -4.13 -19.17
CA LEU A 104 27.94 -5.04 -18.71
C LEU A 104 27.03 -5.47 -19.86
N TYR A 105 26.58 -4.52 -20.70
CA TYR A 105 25.80 -4.81 -21.89
C TYR A 105 26.53 -5.78 -22.83
N GLN A 106 27.82 -5.57 -23.08
CA GLN A 106 28.61 -6.45 -23.95
C GLN A 106 28.71 -7.88 -23.40
N LEU A 107 28.99 -8.03 -22.10
CA LEU A 107 29.06 -9.34 -21.43
C LEU A 107 27.74 -10.12 -21.56
N ILE A 108 26.60 -9.44 -21.35
CA ILE A 108 25.28 -10.08 -21.42
C ILE A 108 24.89 -10.36 -22.89
N ARG A 109 24.96 -9.35 -23.76
CA ARG A 109 24.47 -9.45 -25.15
C ARG A 109 25.34 -10.33 -26.03
N VAL A 110 26.66 -10.16 -25.97
CA VAL A 110 27.59 -10.80 -26.91
C VAL A 110 28.02 -12.17 -26.41
N PHE A 111 28.33 -12.28 -25.12
CA PHE A 111 28.88 -13.51 -24.53
C PHE A 111 27.83 -14.36 -23.80
N GLY A 112 26.66 -13.80 -23.51
CA GLY A 112 25.57 -14.54 -22.86
C GLY A 112 25.80 -14.78 -21.36
N VAL A 113 26.63 -13.95 -20.72
CA VAL A 113 26.87 -13.99 -19.27
C VAL A 113 25.60 -13.57 -18.54
N ALA A 114 25.20 -14.34 -17.52
CA ALA A 114 24.03 -14.03 -16.71
C ALA A 114 24.32 -12.94 -15.68
N ALA A 115 23.31 -12.14 -15.33
CA ALA A 115 23.42 -11.09 -14.33
C ALA A 115 22.21 -11.03 -13.40
N VAL A 116 22.45 -10.83 -12.10
CA VAL A 116 21.44 -10.38 -11.13
C VAL A 116 21.76 -8.93 -10.80
N MET A 117 20.81 -8.05 -11.02
CA MET A 117 21.00 -6.61 -10.88
C MET A 117 19.96 -6.05 -9.91
N THR A 118 20.26 -4.95 -9.22
CA THR A 118 19.28 -4.23 -8.41
C THR A 118 19.08 -2.80 -8.94
N ALA A 119 17.87 -2.29 -8.81
CA ALA A 119 17.54 -0.89 -9.10
C ALA A 119 16.54 -0.36 -8.08
N ARG A 120 16.62 0.93 -7.79
CA ARG A 120 15.63 1.63 -6.96
C ARG A 120 14.58 2.30 -7.84
N ASP A 121 13.38 2.50 -7.32
CA ASP A 121 12.28 3.08 -8.08
C ASP A 121 12.54 4.51 -8.55
N GLU A 122 13.30 5.26 -7.75
CA GLU A 122 13.72 6.63 -8.06
C GLU A 122 14.74 6.71 -9.21
N HIS A 123 15.44 5.62 -9.50
CA HIS A 123 16.44 5.59 -10.57
C HIS A 123 15.78 5.20 -11.89
N LYS A 124 15.89 6.09 -12.87
CA LYS A 124 15.46 5.77 -14.23
C LYS A 124 16.42 4.78 -14.88
N ILE A 125 15.87 3.80 -15.59
CA ILE A 125 16.64 2.85 -16.40
C ILE A 125 16.84 3.49 -17.77
N HIS A 126 18.10 3.71 -18.14
CA HIS A 126 18.48 4.34 -19.42
C HIS A 126 19.66 3.64 -20.07
N GLY A 127 19.91 3.98 -21.33
CA GLY A 127 21.14 3.62 -22.03
C GLY A 127 21.32 2.11 -22.19
N PRO A 128 22.47 1.53 -21.83
CA PRO A 128 22.73 0.10 -22.02
C PRO A 128 21.73 -0.83 -21.30
N LEU A 129 21.25 -0.47 -20.10
CA LEU A 129 20.27 -1.27 -19.37
C LEU A 129 18.89 -1.26 -20.04
N GLU A 130 18.45 -0.09 -20.51
CA GLU A 130 17.21 0.06 -21.28
C GLU A 130 17.25 -0.76 -22.57
N ARG A 131 18.40 -0.78 -23.25
CA ARG A 131 18.60 -1.63 -24.43
C ARG A 131 18.51 -3.12 -24.12
N LEU A 132 19.12 -3.61 -23.04
CA LEU A 132 18.98 -5.02 -22.63
C LEU A 132 17.51 -5.39 -22.40
N HIS A 133 16.74 -4.48 -21.80
CA HIS A 133 15.32 -4.70 -21.57
C HIS A 133 14.53 -4.74 -22.89
N HIS A 134 14.70 -3.77 -23.78
CA HIS A 134 14.05 -3.76 -25.11
C HIS A 134 14.41 -4.98 -25.97
N GLU A 135 15.65 -5.47 -25.85
CA GLU A 135 16.14 -6.64 -26.56
C GLU A 135 15.70 -7.97 -25.91
N ASN A 136 14.93 -7.92 -24.81
CA ASN A 136 14.48 -9.07 -24.02
C ASN A 136 15.61 -9.94 -23.45
N LEU A 137 16.71 -9.29 -23.09
CA LEU A 137 17.86 -9.90 -22.41
C LEU A 137 17.85 -9.60 -20.90
N LEU A 138 16.91 -8.76 -20.46
CA LEU A 138 16.71 -8.39 -19.08
C LEU A 138 15.23 -8.39 -18.71
N ASP A 139 14.86 -9.24 -17.77
CA ASP A 139 13.54 -9.21 -17.13
C ASP A 139 13.61 -8.35 -15.86
N VAL A 140 12.56 -7.55 -15.61
CA VAL A 140 12.44 -6.72 -14.40
C VAL A 140 11.47 -7.37 -13.44
N ILE A 141 11.88 -7.54 -12.18
CA ILE A 141 11.10 -8.13 -11.11
C ILE A 141 10.90 -7.05 -10.04
N ASP A 142 9.67 -6.59 -9.88
CA ASP A 142 9.31 -5.69 -8.78
C ASP A 142 9.16 -6.48 -7.48
N VAL A 143 9.83 -6.02 -6.43
CA VAL A 143 9.74 -6.61 -5.09
C VAL A 143 8.56 -5.99 -4.34
N PRO A 144 7.51 -6.77 -4.01
CA PRO A 144 6.40 -6.26 -3.26
C PRO A 144 6.80 -5.98 -1.79
N PRO A 145 6.08 -5.09 -1.10
CA PRO A 145 6.19 -4.96 0.35
C PRO A 145 5.78 -6.24 1.06
N LEU A 146 6.36 -6.48 2.24
CA LEU A 146 6.00 -7.63 3.08
C LEU A 146 4.52 -7.57 3.47
N SER A 147 3.85 -8.70 3.32
CA SER A 147 2.52 -8.94 3.85
C SER A 147 2.52 -9.04 5.38
N ALA A 148 1.34 -8.95 6.00
CA ALA A 148 1.21 -9.06 7.45
C ALA A 148 1.72 -10.41 7.99
N VAL A 149 1.51 -11.49 7.24
CA VAL A 149 1.96 -12.84 7.58
C VAL A 149 3.48 -12.93 7.49
N GLU A 150 4.10 -12.38 6.44
CA GLU A 150 5.56 -12.38 6.32
C GLU A 150 6.23 -11.51 7.39
N VAL A 151 5.63 -10.37 7.74
CA VAL A 151 6.09 -9.53 8.86
C VAL A 151 6.05 -10.32 10.17
N GLU A 152 4.94 -11.00 10.45
CA GLU A 152 4.78 -11.85 11.63
C GLU A 152 5.84 -12.95 11.68
N GLU A 153 5.98 -13.74 10.60
CA GLU A 153 6.97 -14.82 10.53
C GLU A 153 8.41 -14.33 10.74
N ILE A 154 8.78 -13.19 10.15
CA ILE A 154 10.14 -12.63 10.30
C ILE A 154 10.40 -12.25 11.76
N VAL A 155 9.42 -11.60 12.41
CA VAL A 155 9.56 -11.12 13.79
C VAL A 155 9.54 -12.27 14.78
N GLU A 156 8.67 -13.25 14.61
CA GLU A 156 8.62 -14.44 15.47
C GLU A 156 9.92 -15.24 15.39
N ARG A 157 10.48 -15.41 14.19
CA ARG A 157 11.80 -16.06 14.02
C ARG A 157 12.92 -15.26 14.65
N TYR A 158 12.85 -13.92 14.61
CA TYR A 158 13.87 -13.07 15.21
C TYR A 158 13.80 -13.08 16.75
N LEU A 159 12.60 -13.04 17.32
CA LEU A 159 12.38 -13.01 18.77
C LEU A 159 12.35 -14.41 19.40
N ASP A 160 12.29 -15.47 18.60
CA ASP A 160 12.07 -16.86 19.00
C ASP A 160 10.82 -17.05 19.87
N ARG A 161 9.77 -16.27 19.59
CA ARG A 161 8.53 -16.20 20.38
C ARG A 161 7.34 -15.82 19.49
N PRO A 162 6.14 -16.38 19.74
CA PRO A 162 4.96 -16.02 18.97
C PRO A 162 4.49 -14.60 19.30
N LEU A 163 3.98 -13.89 18.29
CA LEU A 163 3.36 -12.59 18.47
C LEU A 163 1.92 -12.73 18.96
N GLN A 164 1.42 -11.68 19.61
CA GLN A 164 -0.01 -11.59 19.91
C GLN A 164 -0.83 -11.53 18.60
N PRO A 165 -2.07 -12.08 18.55
CA PRO A 165 -2.98 -11.86 17.43
C PRO A 165 -3.05 -10.39 17.01
N ASP A 166 -3.12 -10.15 15.70
CA ASP A 166 -3.14 -8.83 15.05
C ASP A 166 -1.88 -7.97 15.17
N MET A 167 -0.86 -8.41 15.91
CA MET A 167 0.41 -7.68 16.01
C MET A 167 1.15 -7.65 14.67
N GLY A 168 1.13 -8.75 13.90
CA GLY A 168 1.68 -8.79 12.54
C GLY A 168 1.05 -7.74 11.62
N ALA A 169 -0.29 -7.65 11.62
CA ALA A 169 -1.03 -6.63 10.86
C ALA A 169 -0.77 -5.21 11.37
N THR A 170 -0.55 -5.03 12.67
CA THR A 170 -0.22 -3.73 13.27
C THR A 170 1.18 -3.27 12.88
N LEU A 171 2.18 -4.15 12.96
CA LEU A 171 3.54 -3.86 12.50
C LEU A 171 3.56 -3.60 11.00
N GLN A 172 2.87 -4.42 10.20
CA GLN A 172 2.83 -4.25 8.75
C GLN A 172 2.26 -2.89 8.34
N ARG A 173 1.17 -2.44 8.99
CA ARG A 173 0.61 -1.10 8.76
C ARG A 173 1.57 0.02 9.16
N HIS A 174 2.34 -0.21 10.23
CA HIS A 174 3.29 0.79 10.73
C HIS A 174 4.55 0.89 9.84
N VAL A 175 5.04 -0.23 9.32
CA VAL A 175 6.26 -0.28 8.48
C VAL A 175 5.97 -0.23 6.98
N GLU A 176 4.69 -0.25 6.60
CA GLU A 176 4.21 -0.40 5.21
C GLU A 176 4.87 -1.59 4.49
N GLY A 177 5.17 -2.67 5.23
CA GLY A 177 5.87 -3.85 4.72
C GLY A 177 7.34 -3.64 4.33
N ASN A 178 7.99 -2.56 4.75
CA ASN A 178 9.42 -2.33 4.48
C ASN A 178 10.31 -3.13 5.47
N PRO A 179 11.10 -4.13 5.02
CA PRO A 179 11.94 -4.96 5.87
C PRO A 179 13.00 -4.20 6.67
N LEU A 180 13.62 -3.17 6.07
CA LEU A 180 14.61 -2.34 6.76
C LEU A 180 13.97 -1.61 7.93
N TYR A 181 12.77 -1.08 7.73
CA TYR A 181 12.04 -0.37 8.77
C TYR A 181 11.56 -1.32 9.87
N LEU A 182 11.04 -2.49 9.50
CA LEU A 182 10.66 -3.55 10.43
C LEU A 182 11.83 -3.94 11.34
N ARG A 183 13.00 -4.19 10.75
CA ARG A 183 14.22 -4.52 11.51
C ARG A 183 14.54 -3.45 12.54
N GLU A 184 14.47 -2.19 12.16
CA GLU A 184 14.83 -1.08 13.05
C GLU A 184 13.86 -0.93 14.22
N ILE A 185 12.55 -0.93 13.97
CA ILE A 185 11.57 -0.80 15.05
C ILE A 185 11.65 -1.96 16.03
N VAL A 186 11.81 -3.19 15.51
CA VAL A 186 11.87 -4.39 16.36
C VAL A 186 13.14 -4.38 17.21
N PHE A 187 14.28 -4.02 16.62
CA PHE A 187 15.56 -3.90 17.33
C PHE A 187 15.49 -2.84 18.43
N GLU A 188 14.94 -1.67 18.13
CA GLU A 188 14.78 -0.58 19.10
C GLU A 188 13.78 -0.91 20.20
N ALA A 189 12.65 -1.52 19.85
CA ALA A 189 11.70 -1.97 20.85
C ALA A 189 12.33 -3.00 21.80
N GLN A 190 13.17 -3.89 21.28
CA GLN A 190 13.90 -4.86 22.09
C GLN A 190 14.91 -4.17 23.03
N HIS A 191 15.71 -3.24 22.50
CA HIS A 191 16.67 -2.46 23.30
C HIS A 191 16.02 -1.58 24.36
N ALA A 192 14.86 -0.99 24.06
CA ALA A 192 14.11 -0.14 24.98
C ALA A 192 13.26 -0.92 25.99
N GLY A 193 13.29 -2.27 25.97
CA GLY A 193 12.48 -3.10 26.85
C GLY A 193 10.97 -3.04 26.55
N ARG A 194 10.59 -2.68 25.32
CA ARG A 194 9.21 -2.55 24.82
C ARG A 194 8.68 -3.78 24.09
N VAL A 195 9.41 -4.89 24.20
CA VAL A 195 8.97 -6.22 23.78
C VAL A 195 8.38 -6.90 25.00
N LEU A 196 7.06 -6.79 25.15
CA LEU A 196 6.34 -7.16 26.37
C LEU A 196 5.74 -8.55 26.23
N ALA A 197 6.04 -9.45 27.17
CA ALA A 197 5.35 -10.73 27.29
C ALA A 197 3.93 -10.50 27.82
N LYS A 198 2.93 -11.01 27.11
CA LYS A 198 1.51 -11.01 27.50
C LYS A 198 0.96 -12.44 27.44
N ASP A 199 -0.27 -12.62 27.92
CA ASP A 199 -0.90 -13.95 28.06
C ASP A 199 -1.04 -14.70 26.72
N PHE A 200 -1.09 -13.98 25.60
CA PHE A 200 -1.32 -14.53 24.25
C PHE A 200 -0.15 -14.30 23.29
N GLY A 201 1.06 -14.10 23.81
CA GLY A 201 2.27 -13.89 23.00
C GLY A 201 2.96 -12.57 23.33
N VAL A 202 3.83 -12.15 22.42
CA VAL A 202 4.63 -10.94 22.58
C VAL A 202 3.94 -9.75 21.92
N VAL A 203 3.90 -8.63 22.64
CA VAL A 203 3.50 -7.33 22.10
C VAL A 203 4.74 -6.48 21.89
N ILE A 204 4.85 -5.90 20.71
CA ILE A 204 5.89 -4.92 20.39
C ILE A 204 5.20 -3.57 20.36
N GLU A 205 5.51 -2.70 21.31
CA GLU A 205 5.04 -1.32 21.23
C GLU A 205 5.81 -0.61 20.12
N PRO A 206 5.16 -0.21 19.01
CA PRO A 206 5.86 0.43 17.91
C PRO A 206 6.51 1.73 18.40
N THR A 207 7.82 1.83 18.20
CA THR A 207 8.60 2.99 18.63
C THR A 207 8.95 3.84 17.42
N SER A 208 9.06 5.16 17.59
CA SER A 208 9.66 6.05 16.60
C SER A 208 11.08 5.60 16.23
N LEU A 209 11.48 5.80 14.98
CA LEU A 209 12.83 5.48 14.50
C LEU A 209 13.93 6.19 15.31
N PRO A 210 15.12 5.59 15.46
CA PRO A 210 16.25 6.25 16.09
C PRO A 210 16.69 7.50 15.36
N ARG A 211 17.12 8.50 16.13
CA ARG A 211 17.53 9.82 15.60
C ARG A 211 18.64 9.72 14.54
N TYR A 212 19.58 8.77 14.67
CA TYR A 212 20.69 8.62 13.73
C TYR A 212 20.26 8.14 12.33
N TRP A 213 19.16 7.38 12.21
CA TRP A 213 18.57 7.02 10.92
C TRP A 213 17.87 8.22 10.27
N LEU A 214 17.24 9.06 11.09
CA LEU A 214 16.60 10.29 10.63
C LEU A 214 17.65 11.32 10.17
N ASP A 215 18.87 11.33 10.72
CA ASP A 215 19.89 12.33 10.38
C ASP A 215 20.36 12.28 8.92
N ASN A 216 20.45 11.08 8.32
CA ASN A 216 20.77 10.91 6.88
C ASN A 216 19.63 11.39 5.95
N VAL A 217 18.40 11.40 6.45
CA VAL A 217 17.20 11.84 5.74
C VAL A 217 16.98 13.33 5.95
N ARG A 218 17.31 13.83 7.16
CA ARG A 218 17.24 15.24 7.55
C ARG A 218 18.10 16.12 6.68
N THR A 219 19.29 15.69 6.27
CA THR A 219 20.14 16.50 5.36
C THR A 219 19.41 16.87 4.05
N ARG A 220 18.50 16.01 3.56
CA ARG A 220 17.69 16.29 2.36
C ARG A 220 16.50 17.22 2.64
N ILE A 221 16.08 17.34 3.90
CA ILE A 221 14.93 18.16 4.36
C ILE A 221 15.38 19.53 4.90
N ILE A 222 16.53 19.60 5.58
CA ILE A 222 17.04 20.79 6.28
C ILE A 222 17.18 21.97 5.31
N ASP A 223 17.67 21.73 4.10
CA ASP A 223 17.93 22.77 3.10
C ASP A 223 16.75 23.04 2.17
N LEU A 224 15.56 22.50 2.45
CA LEU A 224 14.36 22.78 1.66
C LEU A 224 13.91 24.24 1.85
N HIS A 225 13.48 24.87 0.75
CA HIS A 225 12.81 26.15 0.81
C HIS A 225 11.56 26.06 1.71
N PRO A 226 11.17 27.11 2.46
CA PRO A 226 10.03 27.06 3.38
C PRO A 226 8.73 26.52 2.75
N ALA A 227 8.45 26.86 1.49
CA ALA A 227 7.28 26.35 0.76
C ALA A 227 7.36 24.83 0.49
N ALA A 228 8.52 24.32 0.06
CA ALA A 228 8.76 22.89 -0.14
C ALA A 228 8.67 22.11 1.18
N ARG A 229 9.20 22.68 2.27
CA ARG A 229 9.08 22.10 3.61
C ARG A 229 7.63 22.01 4.07
N GLN A 230 6.82 23.05 3.84
CA GLN A 230 5.39 23.03 4.18
C GLN A 230 4.63 21.98 3.36
N LEU A 231 4.90 21.85 2.06
CA LEU A 231 4.29 20.81 1.24
C LEU A 231 4.68 19.40 1.72
N ALA A 232 5.95 19.20 2.09
CA ALA A 232 6.42 17.93 2.64
C ALA A 232 5.77 17.60 4.00
N GLN A 233 5.51 18.60 4.85
CA GLN A 233 4.75 18.44 6.10
C GLN A 233 3.29 18.03 5.85
N LEU A 234 2.64 18.60 4.83
CA LEU A 234 1.28 18.20 4.47
C LEU A 234 1.26 16.75 3.96
N LEU A 235 2.21 16.39 3.08
CA LEU A 235 2.35 15.04 2.57
C LEU A 235 2.66 14.02 3.68
N SER A 236 3.47 14.37 4.69
CA SER A 236 3.80 13.43 5.77
C SER A 236 2.58 12.98 6.57
N VAL A 237 1.58 13.86 6.75
CA VAL A 237 0.38 13.49 7.51
C VAL A 237 -0.72 12.87 6.66
N SER A 238 -0.72 13.08 5.33
CA SER A 238 -1.93 12.87 4.53
C SER A 238 -1.72 12.35 3.11
N GLN A 239 -0.51 11.91 2.77
CA GLN A 239 -0.25 11.23 1.50
C GLN A 239 -1.10 9.95 1.32
N PRO A 240 -1.40 9.55 0.07
CA PRO A 240 -1.02 10.20 -1.18
C PRO A 240 -1.87 11.42 -1.51
N TRP A 241 -1.29 12.39 -2.24
CA TRP A 241 -2.03 13.53 -2.80
C TRP A 241 -2.08 13.45 -4.32
N PRO A 242 -3.17 13.88 -4.98
CA PRO A 242 -3.14 14.10 -6.43
C PRO A 242 -2.08 15.15 -6.81
N ALA A 243 -1.34 14.95 -7.91
CA ALA A 243 -0.36 15.92 -8.37
C ALA A 243 -0.98 17.31 -8.61
N SER A 244 -2.23 17.37 -9.08
CA SER A 244 -2.97 18.63 -9.25
C SER A 244 -3.14 19.39 -7.93
N LEU A 245 -3.45 18.69 -6.83
CA LEU A 245 -3.57 19.29 -5.50
C LEU A 245 -2.19 19.79 -5.02
N ALA A 246 -1.14 18.98 -5.13
CA ALA A 246 0.20 19.38 -4.74
C ALA A 246 0.73 20.59 -5.55
N LEU A 247 0.46 20.62 -6.86
CA LEU A 247 0.79 21.75 -7.73
C LEU A 247 0.06 23.03 -7.31
N SER A 248 -1.21 22.92 -6.91
CA SER A 248 -2.00 24.08 -6.45
C SER A 248 -1.45 24.71 -5.16
N MET A 249 -0.75 23.92 -4.33
CA MET A 249 -0.07 24.42 -3.13
C MET A 249 1.26 25.10 -3.46
N GLY A 250 1.86 24.82 -4.62
CA GLY A 250 3.08 25.44 -5.09
C GLY A 250 3.85 24.55 -6.08
N ALA A 251 3.84 24.92 -7.35
CA ALA A 251 4.56 24.19 -8.40
C ALA A 251 6.07 24.13 -8.13
N ASP A 252 6.70 25.26 -7.77
CA ASP A 252 8.13 25.33 -7.45
C ASP A 252 8.50 24.45 -6.25
N ALA A 253 7.61 24.38 -5.26
CA ALA A 253 7.78 23.54 -4.07
C ALA A 253 7.76 22.05 -4.44
N LEU A 254 6.79 21.62 -5.25
CA LEU A 254 6.72 20.24 -5.73
C LEU A 254 7.93 19.88 -6.61
N ASP A 255 8.37 20.80 -7.47
CA ASP A 255 9.54 20.59 -8.33
C ASP A 255 10.83 20.49 -7.54
N GLU A 256 11.00 21.28 -6.48
CA GLU A 256 12.14 21.12 -5.57
C GLU A 256 12.12 19.75 -4.88
N LEU A 257 10.98 19.35 -4.32
CA LEU A 257 10.84 18.04 -3.66
C LEU A 257 11.15 16.90 -4.61
N ARG A 258 10.70 16.99 -5.87
CA ARG A 258 10.98 16.01 -6.91
C ARG A 258 12.46 15.97 -7.29
N ARG A 259 13.09 17.12 -7.52
CA ARG A 259 14.54 17.21 -7.86
C ARG A 259 15.43 16.65 -6.77
N ARG A 260 15.04 16.82 -5.50
CA ARG A 260 15.77 16.28 -4.35
C ARG A 260 15.39 14.84 -3.98
N ALA A 261 14.54 14.19 -4.79
CA ALA A 261 14.02 12.84 -4.53
C ALA A 261 13.37 12.69 -3.13
N VAL A 262 12.69 13.73 -2.66
CA VAL A 262 11.91 13.72 -1.42
C VAL A 262 10.50 13.18 -1.68
N VAL A 263 9.99 13.36 -2.89
CA VAL A 263 8.69 12.81 -3.33
C VAL A 263 8.84 11.89 -4.54
N SER A 264 7.96 10.90 -4.63
CA SER A 264 7.72 10.08 -5.80
C SER A 264 6.31 10.35 -6.33
N ILE A 265 6.13 10.24 -7.65
CA ILE A 265 4.84 10.44 -8.31
C ILE A 265 4.55 9.17 -9.09
N ALA A 266 3.43 8.51 -8.76
CA ALA A 266 2.99 7.32 -9.47
C ALA A 266 2.64 7.66 -10.93
N PRO A 267 2.93 6.78 -11.90
CA PRO A 267 2.59 6.99 -13.31
C PRO A 267 1.11 6.68 -13.62
N ASP A 268 0.22 6.81 -12.62
CA ASP A 268 -1.21 6.54 -12.76
C ASP A 268 -1.99 7.78 -13.27
N GLU A 269 -3.28 7.61 -13.58
CA GLU A 269 -4.12 8.70 -14.13
C GLU A 269 -4.23 9.90 -13.19
N ARG A 270 -4.19 9.67 -11.86
CA ARG A 270 -4.26 10.74 -10.85
C ARG A 270 -2.89 11.33 -10.47
N GLN A 271 -1.81 10.73 -10.95
CA GLN A 271 -0.43 11.06 -10.61
C GLN A 271 -0.23 11.26 -9.11
N LEU A 272 -0.45 10.20 -8.34
CA LEU A 272 -0.43 10.28 -6.88
C LEU A 272 0.99 10.56 -6.37
N VAL A 273 1.13 11.68 -5.66
CA VAL A 273 2.34 12.17 -5.00
C VAL A 273 2.44 11.56 -3.61
N ARG A 274 3.58 10.95 -3.31
CA ARG A 274 3.96 10.40 -2.00
C ARG A 274 5.34 10.91 -1.64
N LEU A 275 5.67 10.90 -0.35
CA LEU A 275 7.05 10.95 0.08
C LEU A 275 7.77 9.71 -0.45
N ALA A 276 8.94 9.92 -1.04
CA ALA A 276 9.70 8.85 -1.69
C ALA A 276 10.20 7.79 -0.69
N HIS A 277 10.18 8.11 0.61
CA HIS A 277 10.68 7.25 1.67
C HIS A 277 9.83 7.39 2.94
N PRO A 278 9.40 6.28 3.60
CA PRO A 278 8.70 6.33 4.88
C PRO A 278 9.46 7.10 5.97
N PHE A 279 10.79 7.06 5.94
CA PHE A 279 11.63 7.87 6.85
C PHE A 279 11.47 9.38 6.69
N PHE A 280 11.08 9.89 5.50
CA PHE A 280 10.73 11.30 5.38
C PHE A 280 9.49 11.62 6.20
N THR A 281 8.51 10.71 6.22
CA THR A 281 7.30 10.86 7.04
C THR A 281 7.67 11.03 8.51
N GLU A 282 8.45 10.09 9.05
CA GLU A 282 8.88 10.08 10.45
C GLU A 282 9.81 11.26 10.78
N ALA A 283 10.78 11.58 9.93
CA ALA A 283 11.69 12.71 10.15
C ALA A 283 10.93 14.04 10.20
N ILE A 284 10.03 14.26 9.24
CA ILE A 284 9.25 15.49 9.17
C ILE A 284 8.24 15.55 10.33
N ALA A 285 7.55 14.44 10.62
CA ALA A 285 6.60 14.38 11.72
C ALA A 285 7.26 14.58 13.09
N GLY A 286 8.42 13.95 13.33
CA GLY A 286 9.17 14.05 14.57
C GLY A 286 9.79 15.43 14.83
N ASP A 287 10.04 16.21 13.78
CA ASP A 287 10.54 17.59 13.90
C ASP A 287 9.40 18.63 14.10
N MET A 288 8.13 18.24 13.92
CA MET A 288 6.99 19.10 14.20
C MET A 288 6.66 19.14 15.70
N SER A 289 6.47 20.34 16.25
CA SER A 289 5.84 20.48 17.57
C SER A 289 4.38 20.02 17.51
N THR A 290 3.79 19.64 18.64
CA THR A 290 2.38 19.21 18.71
C THR A 290 1.43 20.23 18.10
N THR A 291 1.69 21.53 18.30
CA THR A 291 0.88 22.62 17.73
C THR A 291 1.01 22.68 16.21
N VAL A 292 2.23 22.58 15.67
CA VAL A 292 2.48 22.57 14.22
C VAL A 292 1.86 21.33 13.59
N HIS A 293 1.99 20.17 14.23
CA HIS A 293 1.40 18.92 13.73
C HIS A 293 -0.13 19.03 13.59
N LYS A 294 -0.83 19.53 14.64
CA LYS A 294 -2.28 19.75 14.58
C LYS A 294 -2.70 20.72 13.49
N GLU A 295 -1.98 21.82 13.32
CA GLU A 295 -2.25 22.79 12.26
C GLU A 295 -2.03 22.19 10.87
N THR A 296 -0.95 21.43 10.68
CA THR A 296 -0.66 20.69 9.44
C THR A 296 -1.77 19.69 9.12
N VAL A 297 -2.26 18.93 10.10
CA VAL A 297 -3.38 17.99 9.95
C VAL A 297 -4.65 18.70 9.47
N ARG A 298 -5.00 19.86 10.06
CA ARG A 298 -6.18 20.63 9.65
C ARG A 298 -6.04 21.20 8.24
N ARG A 299 -4.88 21.77 7.91
CA ARG A 299 -4.58 22.28 6.57
C ARG A 299 -4.63 21.18 5.51
N ALA A 300 -4.06 20.01 5.82
CA ALA A 300 -4.10 18.85 4.95
C ALA A 300 -5.53 18.36 4.70
N ALA A 301 -6.33 18.22 5.76
CA ALA A 301 -7.73 17.84 5.64
C ALA A 301 -8.55 18.85 4.81
N ALA A 302 -8.33 20.15 5.00
CA ALA A 302 -8.99 21.20 4.21
C ALA A 302 -8.59 21.13 2.73
N ALA A 303 -7.32 20.90 2.43
CA ALA A 303 -6.81 20.76 1.06
C ALA A 303 -7.38 19.50 0.37
N LEU A 304 -7.46 18.37 1.07
CA LEU A 304 -8.07 17.16 0.53
C LEU A 304 -9.58 17.32 0.28
N ARG A 305 -10.30 18.02 1.16
CA ARG A 305 -11.74 18.31 0.94
C ARG A 305 -12.00 19.21 -0.27
N SER A 306 -11.08 20.11 -0.60
CA SER A 306 -11.25 21.02 -1.73
C SER A 306 -11.17 20.34 -3.10
N THR A 307 -10.67 19.10 -3.18
CA THR A 307 -10.64 18.34 -4.44
C THR A 307 -12.02 17.89 -4.90
N GLY A 308 -12.99 17.80 -3.97
CA GLY A 308 -14.34 17.31 -4.25
C GLY A 308 -14.41 15.80 -4.54
N VAL A 309 -13.31 15.06 -4.33
CA VAL A 309 -13.26 13.60 -4.55
C VAL A 309 -13.55 12.87 -3.24
N ASP A 310 -14.48 11.92 -3.26
CA ASP A 310 -14.89 11.19 -2.06
C ASP A 310 -13.73 10.43 -1.39
N SER A 311 -12.79 9.86 -2.16
CA SER A 311 -11.60 9.22 -1.57
C SER A 311 -10.75 10.18 -0.75
N ASP A 312 -10.63 11.43 -1.19
CA ASP A 312 -9.79 12.45 -0.56
C ASP A 312 -10.50 13.01 0.67
N ARG A 313 -11.83 13.24 0.56
CA ARG A 313 -12.70 13.59 1.67
C ARG A 313 -12.68 12.51 2.76
N PHE A 314 -12.66 11.23 2.38
CA PHE A 314 -12.55 10.10 3.31
C PHE A 314 -11.22 10.13 4.09
N THR A 315 -10.10 10.37 3.40
CA THR A 315 -8.79 10.58 4.05
C THR A 315 -8.83 11.77 5.00
N ALA A 316 -9.43 12.90 4.59
CA ALA A 316 -9.59 14.07 5.44
C ALA A 316 -10.38 13.78 6.73
N ALA A 317 -11.46 13.00 6.65
CA ALA A 317 -12.23 12.58 7.82
C ALA A 317 -11.40 11.70 8.79
N HIS A 318 -10.55 10.83 8.25
CA HIS A 318 -9.61 10.03 9.05
C HIS A 318 -8.59 10.88 9.80
N LEU A 319 -8.03 11.91 9.15
CA LEU A 319 -7.06 12.82 9.76
C LEU A 319 -7.66 13.57 10.95
N LEU A 320 -8.94 13.96 10.83
CA LEU A 320 -9.66 14.73 11.84
C LEU A 320 -10.33 13.85 12.91
N LEU A 321 -10.10 12.53 12.92
CA LEU A 321 -10.76 11.61 13.85
C LEU A 321 -10.55 12.00 15.32
N GLY A 322 -9.35 12.47 15.65
CA GLY A 322 -8.95 12.92 17.00
C GLY A 322 -9.32 14.37 17.33
N GLU A 323 -9.83 15.14 16.37
CA GLU A 323 -10.22 16.54 16.59
C GLU A 323 -11.64 16.59 17.18
N PRO A 324 -11.85 17.22 18.34
CA PRO A 324 -13.16 17.19 19.01
C PRO A 324 -14.26 17.89 18.20
N GLU A 325 -13.89 18.86 17.36
CA GLU A 325 -14.81 19.68 16.55
C GLU A 325 -15.27 18.99 15.25
N THR A 326 -14.81 17.77 14.97
CA THR A 326 -15.21 17.06 13.75
C THR A 326 -16.70 16.71 13.78
N ASP A 327 -17.42 17.17 12.75
CA ASP A 327 -18.86 16.95 12.58
C ASP A 327 -19.21 15.46 12.57
N VAL A 328 -20.21 15.08 13.36
CA VAL A 328 -20.75 13.72 13.46
C VAL A 328 -21.18 13.19 12.09
N ARG A 329 -21.85 14.04 11.30
CA ARG A 329 -22.36 13.65 9.97
C ARG A 329 -21.24 13.32 9.00
N GLU A 330 -20.10 13.99 9.14
CA GLU A 330 -18.92 13.70 8.34
C GLU A 330 -18.31 12.34 8.72
N LEU A 331 -18.26 12.03 10.02
CA LEU A 331 -17.78 10.73 10.51
C LEU A 331 -18.71 9.59 10.09
N GLU A 332 -20.02 9.79 10.11
CA GLU A 332 -21.03 8.84 9.63
C GLU A 332 -20.95 8.59 8.13
N TRP A 333 -20.80 9.66 7.35
CA TRP A 333 -20.55 9.56 5.92
C TRP A 333 -19.27 8.77 5.64
N ALA A 334 -18.17 9.09 6.34
CA ALA A 334 -16.90 8.40 6.15
C ALA A 334 -16.98 6.93 6.58
N ALA A 335 -17.69 6.62 7.67
CA ALA A 335 -17.88 5.25 8.13
C ALA A 335 -18.69 4.43 7.11
N SER A 336 -19.70 5.05 6.50
CA SER A 336 -20.48 4.46 5.40
C SER A 336 -19.60 4.21 4.17
N PHE A 337 -18.76 5.19 3.81
CA PHE A 337 -17.81 5.07 2.71
C PHE A 337 -16.83 3.90 2.92
N ALA A 338 -16.26 3.77 4.12
CA ALA A 338 -15.38 2.64 4.48
C ALA A 338 -16.09 1.29 4.36
N ARG A 339 -17.34 1.20 4.85
CA ARG A 339 -18.16 -0.01 4.76
C ARG A 339 -18.37 -0.40 3.30
N ASP A 340 -18.71 0.55 2.44
CA ASP A 340 -18.96 0.30 1.01
C ASP A 340 -17.66 -0.11 0.30
N ALA A 341 -16.52 0.45 0.71
CA ALA A 341 -15.19 0.04 0.30
C ALA A 341 -14.68 -1.28 0.94
N ARG A 342 -15.48 -1.90 1.82
CA ARG A 342 -15.15 -3.13 2.58
C ARG A 342 -13.97 -3.00 3.54
N ASP A 343 -13.62 -1.79 3.96
CA ASP A 343 -12.65 -1.53 5.03
C ASP A 343 -13.37 -1.51 6.39
N ALA A 344 -13.55 -2.69 6.97
CA ALA A 344 -14.26 -2.83 8.25
C ALA A 344 -13.51 -2.17 9.42
N ALA A 345 -12.17 -2.16 9.40
CA ALA A 345 -11.37 -1.57 10.48
C ALA A 345 -11.51 -0.04 10.50
N ALA A 346 -11.41 0.60 9.32
CA ALA A 346 -11.65 2.02 9.19
C ALA A 346 -13.10 2.39 9.53
N GLY A 347 -14.06 1.62 9.03
CA GLY A 347 -15.49 1.82 9.30
C GLY A 347 -15.80 1.79 10.80
N LEU A 348 -15.24 0.82 11.53
CA LEU A 348 -15.42 0.71 12.98
C LEU A 348 -14.80 1.89 13.74
N ARG A 349 -13.57 2.30 13.39
CA ARG A 349 -12.90 3.43 14.03
C ARG A 349 -13.68 4.74 13.87
N LEU A 350 -14.16 5.00 12.65
CA LEU A 350 -14.96 6.19 12.34
C LEU A 350 -16.32 6.16 13.05
N ALA A 351 -17.01 5.01 13.03
CA ALA A 351 -18.32 4.88 13.65
C ALA A 351 -18.23 4.97 15.19
N ARG A 352 -17.19 4.42 15.84
CA ARG A 352 -16.97 4.61 17.29
C ARG A 352 -16.77 6.09 17.63
N ALA A 353 -16.05 6.81 16.78
CA ALA A 353 -15.83 8.24 16.95
C ALA A 353 -17.09 9.08 16.71
N ALA A 354 -17.96 8.67 15.78
CA ALA A 354 -19.28 9.26 15.59
C ALA A 354 -20.18 9.00 16.81
N ARG A 355 -20.19 7.77 17.33
CA ARG A 355 -21.00 7.36 18.50
C ARG A 355 -20.64 8.17 19.74
N TYR A 356 -19.35 8.36 20.01
CA TYR A 356 -18.88 9.21 21.11
C TYR A 356 -19.40 10.66 21.02
N ARG A 357 -19.66 11.14 19.80
CA ARG A 357 -20.16 12.50 19.53
C ARG A 357 -21.69 12.56 19.33
N GLY A 358 -22.41 11.47 19.64
CA GLY A 358 -23.88 11.43 19.54
C GLY A 358 -24.41 11.03 18.17
N GLY A 359 -23.69 10.17 17.45
CA GLY A 359 -24.15 9.53 16.21
C GLY A 359 -25.50 8.80 16.39
N ASP A 360 -26.21 8.64 15.27
CA ASP A 360 -27.58 8.12 15.25
C ASP A 360 -27.66 6.64 14.86
N PHE A 361 -28.85 6.20 14.41
CA PHE A 361 -29.09 4.87 13.85
C PHE A 361 -28.00 4.43 12.85
N THR A 362 -27.57 5.33 11.97
CA THR A 362 -26.56 5.07 10.94
C THR A 362 -25.24 4.64 11.58
N THR A 363 -24.83 5.34 12.63
CA THR A 363 -23.62 5.03 13.40
C THR A 363 -23.70 3.63 14.02
N ASP A 364 -24.77 3.36 14.77
CA ASP A 364 -24.96 2.08 15.46
C ASP A 364 -25.04 0.91 14.47
N PHE A 365 -25.70 1.12 13.33
CA PHE A 365 -25.80 0.12 12.28
C PHE A 365 -24.44 -0.19 11.65
N ILE A 366 -23.62 0.83 11.36
CA ILE A 366 -22.28 0.62 10.81
C ILE A 366 -21.38 -0.11 11.82
N LEU A 367 -21.43 0.25 13.11
CA LEU A 367 -20.71 -0.47 14.17
C LEU A 367 -21.09 -1.95 14.16
N ALA A 368 -22.39 -2.25 14.17
CA ALA A 368 -22.91 -3.61 14.20
C ALA A 368 -22.44 -4.46 13.00
N VAL A 369 -22.38 -3.85 11.81
CA VAL A 369 -21.96 -4.52 10.58
C VAL A 369 -20.43 -4.69 10.51
N ALA A 370 -19.65 -3.75 11.05
CA ALA A 370 -18.19 -3.75 10.97
C ALA A 370 -17.53 -4.60 12.07
N ALA A 371 -18.05 -4.57 13.30
CA ALA A 371 -17.49 -5.26 14.47
C ALA A 371 -17.23 -6.77 14.26
N PRO A 372 -18.12 -7.55 13.58
CA PRO A 372 -17.88 -8.97 13.33
C PRO A 372 -16.64 -9.26 12.48
N ALA A 373 -16.26 -8.33 11.60
CA ALA A 373 -15.12 -8.51 10.71
C ALA A 373 -13.78 -8.39 11.45
N VAL A 374 -13.75 -7.69 12.59
CA VAL A 374 -12.59 -7.54 13.47
C VAL A 374 -12.66 -8.42 14.72
N GLY A 375 -13.64 -9.34 14.79
CA GLY A 375 -13.77 -10.32 15.88
C GLY A 375 -14.50 -9.82 17.14
N ASP A 376 -15.05 -8.59 17.14
CA ASP A 376 -15.77 -8.04 18.28
C ASP A 376 -17.25 -8.46 18.23
N VAL A 377 -17.53 -9.64 18.76
CA VAL A 377 -18.88 -10.23 18.77
C VAL A 377 -19.83 -9.46 19.68
N THR A 378 -19.36 -9.00 20.84
CA THR A 378 -20.20 -8.33 21.83
C THR A 378 -20.69 -6.99 21.29
N GLU A 379 -19.78 -6.19 20.73
CA GLU A 379 -20.14 -4.89 20.13
C GLU A 379 -21.08 -5.06 18.93
N ALA A 380 -20.91 -6.15 18.16
CA ALA A 380 -21.81 -6.48 17.06
C ALA A 380 -23.25 -6.74 17.53
N GLU A 381 -23.43 -7.62 18.52
CA GLU A 381 -24.76 -7.95 19.06
C GLU A 381 -25.44 -6.74 19.71
N GLU A 382 -24.70 -5.96 20.50
CA GLU A 382 -25.21 -4.73 21.10
C GLU A 382 -25.59 -3.69 20.03
N GLY A 383 -24.75 -3.54 19.01
CA GLY A 383 -25.00 -2.64 17.89
C GLY A 383 -26.24 -3.03 17.10
N PHE A 384 -26.42 -4.32 16.78
CA PHE A 384 -27.61 -4.78 16.07
C PHE A 384 -28.88 -4.62 16.91
N ALA A 385 -28.81 -4.88 18.22
CA ALA A 385 -29.93 -4.66 19.14
C ALA A 385 -30.33 -3.18 19.20
N SER A 386 -29.37 -2.28 19.37
CA SER A 386 -29.60 -0.82 19.38
C SER A 386 -30.19 -0.35 18.05
N SER A 387 -29.60 -0.79 16.94
CA SER A 387 -30.05 -0.44 15.58
C SER A 387 -31.49 -0.88 15.32
N MET A 388 -31.89 -2.07 15.80
CA MET A 388 -33.24 -2.58 15.63
C MET A 388 -34.30 -1.71 16.34
N LEU A 389 -33.95 -1.18 17.51
CA LEU A 389 -34.82 -0.28 18.29
C LEU A 389 -34.90 1.12 17.67
N ALA A 390 -33.77 1.62 17.17
CA ALA A 390 -33.62 2.98 16.64
C ALA A 390 -33.96 3.12 15.15
N ALA A 391 -34.19 2.03 14.43
CA ALA A 391 -34.45 2.03 12.99
C ALA A 391 -35.65 2.93 12.62
N PRO A 392 -35.45 3.93 11.73
CA PRO A 392 -36.47 4.94 11.45
C PRO A 392 -37.56 4.46 10.47
N SER A 393 -37.32 3.34 9.76
CA SER A 393 -38.27 2.76 8.80
C SER A 393 -38.31 1.23 8.87
N ASP A 394 -39.37 0.64 8.30
CA ASP A 394 -39.46 -0.82 8.16
C ASP A 394 -38.38 -1.38 7.21
N GLU A 395 -37.92 -0.58 6.24
CA GLU A 395 -36.82 -0.95 5.35
C GLU A 395 -35.50 -1.05 6.12
N ASP A 396 -35.23 -0.09 7.02
CA ASP A 396 -34.06 -0.11 7.90
C ASP A 396 -34.10 -1.29 8.87
N ARG A 397 -35.27 -1.60 9.44
CA ARG A 397 -35.46 -2.80 10.28
C ARG A 397 -35.16 -4.08 9.52
N ALA A 398 -35.65 -4.19 8.28
CA ALA A 398 -35.37 -5.35 7.43
C ALA A 398 -33.86 -5.47 7.12
N LEU A 399 -33.18 -4.33 6.85
CA LEU A 399 -31.75 -4.30 6.61
C LEU A 399 -30.93 -4.71 7.84
N VAL A 400 -31.28 -4.20 9.03
CA VAL A 400 -30.67 -4.61 10.32
C VAL A 400 -30.79 -6.11 10.50
N LEU A 401 -31.99 -6.67 10.34
CA LEU A 401 -32.23 -8.10 10.50
C LEU A 401 -31.47 -8.96 9.50
N LEU A 402 -31.40 -8.52 8.23
CA LEU A 402 -30.63 -9.22 7.22
C LEU A 402 -29.16 -9.33 7.63
N ARG A 403 -28.56 -8.23 8.11
CA ARG A 403 -27.16 -8.20 8.54
C ARG A 403 -26.93 -8.93 9.85
N TRP A 404 -27.85 -8.82 10.80
CA TRP A 404 -27.80 -9.54 12.07
C TRP A 404 -27.89 -11.06 11.84
N GLY A 405 -28.83 -11.51 11.01
CA GLY A 405 -28.96 -12.92 10.65
C GLY A 405 -27.72 -13.47 9.94
N GLN A 406 -27.06 -12.67 9.08
CA GLN A 406 -25.78 -13.03 8.48
C GLN A 406 -24.67 -13.18 9.54
N HIS A 407 -24.61 -12.28 10.52
CA HIS A 407 -23.69 -12.39 11.64
C HIS A 407 -23.95 -13.66 12.45
N GLU A 408 -25.19 -13.90 12.87
CA GLU A 408 -25.57 -15.08 13.65
C GLU A 408 -25.26 -16.39 12.89
N ALA A 409 -25.64 -16.48 11.61
CA ALA A 409 -25.46 -17.68 10.82
C ALA A 409 -23.98 -17.96 10.49
N TYR A 410 -23.22 -16.95 10.04
CA TYR A 410 -21.88 -17.17 9.51
C TYR A 410 -20.75 -16.92 10.51
N ARG A 411 -20.89 -15.91 11.36
CA ARG A 411 -19.85 -15.52 12.33
C ARG A 411 -20.03 -16.27 13.65
N MET A 412 -21.26 -16.36 14.13
CA MET A 412 -21.58 -17.08 15.39
C MET A 412 -21.87 -18.57 15.20
N ARG A 413 -22.08 -19.02 13.96
CA ARG A 413 -22.47 -20.40 13.61
C ARG A 413 -23.77 -20.85 14.30
N ARG A 414 -24.73 -19.94 14.39
CA ARG A 414 -26.06 -20.14 15.00
C ARG A 414 -27.19 -19.83 14.00
N PRO A 415 -27.32 -20.59 12.90
CA PRO A 415 -28.32 -20.33 11.86
C PRO A 415 -29.78 -20.42 12.36
N GLU A 416 -30.03 -21.18 13.42
CA GLU A 416 -31.34 -21.29 14.07
C GLU A 416 -31.83 -19.96 14.65
N LEU A 417 -30.93 -19.16 15.23
CA LEU A 417 -31.25 -17.83 15.76
C LEU A 417 -31.59 -16.84 14.65
N ALA A 418 -30.86 -16.88 13.54
CA ALA A 418 -31.16 -16.06 12.37
C ALA A 418 -32.56 -16.37 11.80
N ILE A 419 -32.94 -17.65 11.77
CA ILE A 419 -34.26 -18.10 11.30
C ILE A 419 -35.37 -17.67 12.26
N SER A 420 -35.20 -17.85 13.58
CA SER A 420 -36.23 -17.46 14.56
C SER A 420 -36.48 -15.96 14.52
N ARG A 421 -35.42 -15.16 14.51
CA ARG A 421 -35.49 -13.70 14.49
C ARG A 421 -36.19 -13.17 13.23
N SER A 422 -35.93 -13.79 12.08
CA SER A 422 -36.60 -13.44 10.82
C SER A 422 -38.10 -13.78 10.85
N ARG A 423 -38.49 -14.89 11.48
CA ARG A 423 -39.91 -15.26 11.64
C ARG A 423 -40.66 -14.33 12.58
N ASP A 424 -40.02 -13.93 13.68
CA ASP A 424 -40.63 -13.03 14.66
C ASP A 424 -40.97 -11.66 14.06
N LEU A 425 -40.14 -11.13 13.15
CA LEU A 425 -40.49 -9.91 12.41
C LEU A 425 -41.67 -10.15 11.45
N ALA A 426 -41.65 -11.23 10.66
CA ALA A 426 -42.73 -11.52 9.71
C ALA A 426 -44.10 -11.62 10.41
N ASN A 427 -44.12 -12.07 11.66
CA ASN A 427 -45.31 -12.15 12.48
C ASN A 427 -45.70 -10.81 13.14
N ASN A 428 -44.75 -9.90 13.37
CA ASN A 428 -44.94 -8.63 14.07
C ASN A 428 -44.99 -7.40 13.15
N ALA A 429 -44.58 -7.51 11.89
CA ALA A 429 -44.68 -6.46 10.90
C ALA A 429 -46.17 -6.19 10.61
N GLN A 430 -46.65 -4.99 10.95
CA GLN A 430 -47.99 -4.58 10.53
C GLN A 430 -48.00 -4.50 9.01
N PRO A 431 -48.94 -5.17 8.31
CA PRO A 431 -48.99 -5.08 6.86
C PRO A 431 -49.26 -3.62 6.47
N SER A 432 -48.23 -2.95 5.94
CA SER A 432 -48.40 -1.64 5.32
C SER A 432 -49.39 -1.78 4.18
N ARG A 433 -50.64 -1.37 4.44
CA ARG A 433 -51.77 -1.39 3.49
C ARG A 433 -51.50 -0.57 2.22
N ALA A 434 -50.40 0.19 2.16
CA ALA A 434 -50.02 0.99 1.00
C ALA A 434 -49.40 0.17 -0.15
N LEU A 435 -48.63 -0.88 0.14
CA LEU A 435 -47.98 -1.68 -0.92
C LEU A 435 -48.94 -2.70 -1.56
N CYS A 436 -49.84 -3.30 -0.77
CA CYS A 436 -50.81 -4.26 -1.30
C CYS A 436 -51.88 -3.63 -2.22
N ASN A 437 -52.20 -2.34 -2.07
CA ASN A 437 -53.19 -1.68 -2.94
C ASN A 437 -52.56 -1.08 -4.21
N GLY A 438 -51.33 -0.56 -4.13
CA GLY A 438 -50.61 -0.04 -5.31
C GLY A 438 -50.22 -1.12 -6.32
N GLU A 439 -49.85 -2.31 -5.83
CA GLU A 439 -49.52 -3.45 -6.69
C GLU A 439 -50.76 -4.18 -7.22
N ARG A 440 -51.87 -4.24 -6.46
CA ARG A 440 -53.14 -4.75 -6.98
C ARG A 440 -53.72 -3.87 -8.08
N ASP A 441 -53.63 -2.54 -7.94
CA ASP A 441 -54.07 -1.61 -8.98
C ASP A 441 -53.17 -1.58 -10.22
N ARG A 442 -51.87 -1.83 -10.06
CA ARG A 442 -50.93 -2.01 -11.20
C ARG A 442 -51.10 -3.37 -11.88
N ALA A 443 -51.32 -4.43 -11.12
CA ALA A 443 -51.60 -5.76 -11.67
C ALA A 443 -52.95 -5.79 -12.39
N ALA A 444 -54.00 -5.17 -11.84
CA ALA A 444 -55.31 -5.05 -12.48
C ALA A 444 -55.25 -4.23 -13.78
N ARG A 445 -54.51 -3.12 -13.80
CA ARG A 445 -54.31 -2.30 -15.02
C ARG A 445 -53.49 -3.03 -16.08
N THR A 446 -52.43 -3.75 -15.69
CA THR A 446 -51.61 -4.54 -16.63
C THR A 446 -52.39 -5.74 -17.19
N HIS A 447 -53.27 -6.35 -16.39
CA HIS A 447 -54.11 -7.46 -16.85
C HIS A 447 -55.24 -7.01 -17.78
N GLN A 448 -55.85 -5.84 -17.51
CA GLN A 448 -56.88 -5.24 -18.38
C GLN A 448 -56.30 -4.82 -19.74
N VAL A 449 -55.12 -4.19 -19.75
CA VAL A 449 -54.40 -3.82 -21.01
C VAL A 449 -54.02 -5.05 -21.83
N ALA A 450 -53.67 -6.17 -21.18
CA ALA A 450 -53.39 -7.43 -21.87
C ALA A 450 -54.66 -8.11 -22.45
N ILE A 451 -55.81 -7.96 -21.79
CA ILE A 451 -57.10 -8.49 -22.26
C ILE A 451 -57.64 -7.65 -23.43
N ASP A 452 -57.56 -6.32 -23.34
CA ASP A 452 -57.99 -5.42 -24.41
C ASP A 452 -57.06 -5.49 -25.63
N GLY A 453 -55.75 -5.70 -25.41
CA GLY A 453 -54.78 -5.98 -26.46
C GLY A 453 -55.03 -7.30 -27.20
N ARG A 454 -55.47 -8.36 -26.48
CA ARG A 454 -55.85 -9.64 -27.11
C ARG A 454 -57.14 -9.53 -27.93
N ARG A 455 -58.17 -8.84 -27.43
CA ARG A 455 -59.41 -8.58 -28.17
C ARG A 455 -59.19 -7.75 -29.44
N ALA A 456 -58.31 -6.74 -29.39
CA ALA A 456 -57.95 -5.96 -30.58
C ALA A 456 -57.16 -6.78 -31.62
N SER A 457 -56.35 -7.75 -31.18
CA SER A 457 -55.60 -8.65 -32.06
C SER A 457 -56.45 -9.77 -32.69
N GLU A 458 -57.52 -10.20 -32.02
CA GLU A 458 -58.47 -11.18 -32.54
C GLU A 458 -59.46 -10.55 -33.54
N SER A 459 -59.92 -9.31 -33.30
CA SER A 459 -60.72 -8.57 -34.30
C SER A 459 -59.94 -8.25 -35.57
N ARG A 460 -58.65 -7.89 -35.48
CA ARG A 460 -57.81 -7.64 -36.67
C ARG A 460 -57.41 -8.91 -37.44
N ARG A 461 -57.63 -10.10 -36.87
CA ARG A 461 -57.45 -11.38 -37.57
C ARG A 461 -58.72 -11.88 -38.26
N THR A 462 -59.89 -11.31 -37.91
CA THR A 462 -61.18 -11.63 -38.53
C THR A 462 -61.59 -10.64 -39.61
N GLU A 463 -61.05 -9.41 -39.61
CA GLU A 463 -61.18 -8.44 -40.71
C GLU A 463 -59.90 -8.44 -41.57
N ARG A 464 -59.79 -9.50 -42.35
CA ARG A 464 -59.24 -9.45 -43.70
C ARG A 464 -60.39 -9.22 -44.67
#